data_AF-U7QUY2-F1
#
_entry.id   AF-U7QUY2-F1
#
_cell.length_a   1.000
_cell.length_b   1.000
_cell.length_c   1.000
_cell.angle_alpha   90.00
_cell.angle_beta   90.00
_cell.angle_gamma   90.00
#
_symmetry.space_group_name_H-M   'P 1'
#
loop_
_entity.id
_entity.type
_entity.pdbx_description
1 polymer ?
#
loop_
_entity_poly.entity_id
_entity_poly.type
_entity_poly.pdbx_seq_one_letter_code
_entity_poly.pdbx_strand_id
1 'polypeptide(L)' 'MGCSIGLAFELANLVGINLFERDKFPISARIEQTRDKLALLPQRIQEEKRVVYDDF' A
#
# COMPACT_ATOMS: atom_id res chain seq x y z
N MET A 1 -7.99 -10.00 -26.08
CA MET A 1 -8.57 -10.54 -24.82
C MET A 1 -8.08 -9.64 -23.70
N GLY A 2 -8.67 -8.51 -23.32
CA GLY A 2 -10.07 -8.13 -23.11
C GLY A 2 -10.07 -7.57 -21.68
N CYS A 3 -10.32 -6.27 -21.50
CA CYS A 3 -10.14 -5.55 -20.23
C CYS A 3 -11.22 -5.93 -19.20
N SER A 4 -11.20 -7.18 -18.73
CA SER A 4 -12.27 -7.78 -17.93
C SER A 4 -12.27 -7.31 -16.48
N ILE A 5 -11.10 -7.04 -15.91
CA ILE A 5 -10.97 -6.63 -14.51
C ILE A 5 -11.51 -5.21 -14.28
N GLY A 6 -11.27 -4.27 -15.21
CA GLY A 6 -11.79 -2.90 -15.13
C GLY A 6 -13.32 -2.86 -15.16
N LEU A 7 -13.92 -3.62 -16.07
CA LEU A 7 -15.38 -3.73 -16.17
C LEU A 7 -16.02 -4.31 -14.89
N ALA A 8 -15.37 -5.27 -14.24
CA ALA A 8 -15.86 -5.83 -12.98
C ALA A 8 -15.87 -4.78 -11.84
N PHE A 9 -14.82 -3.95 -11.76
CA PHE A 9 -14.76 -2.85 -10.79
C PHE A 9 -15.82 -1.78 -11.05
N GLU A 10 -16.02 -1.39 -12.31
CA GLU A 10 -17.03 -0.40 -12.68
C GLU A 10 -18.45 -0.88 -12.39
N LEU A 11 -18.78 -2.12 -12.75
CA LEU A 11 -20.09 -2.71 -12.44
C LEU A 11 -20.33 -2.76 -10.94
N ALA A 12 -19.35 -3.20 -10.15
CA ALA A 12 -19.47 -3.23 -8.71
C ALA A 12 -19.76 -1.84 -8.12
N ASN A 13 -19.11 -0.79 -8.64
CA ASN A 13 -19.39 0.59 -8.23
C ASN A 13 -20.81 1.04 -8.63
N LEU A 14 -21.26 0.70 -9.84
CA LEU A 14 -22.61 1.03 -10.33
C LEU A 14 -23.72 0.34 -9.51
N VAL A 15 -23.51 -0.91 -9.09
CA VAL A 15 -24.49 -1.66 -8.29
C VAL A 15 -24.31 -1.49 -6.78
N GLY A 16 -23.37 -0.63 -6.34
CA GLY A 16 -23.12 -0.35 -4.93
C GLY A 16 -22.49 -1.52 -4.16
N ILE A 17 -21.82 -2.45 -4.84
CA ILE A 17 -21.04 -3.51 -4.19
C ILE A 17 -19.74 -2.90 -3.68
N ASN A 18 -19.57 -2.90 -2.36
CA ASN A 18 -18.33 -2.47 -1.75
C ASN A 18 -17.25 -3.57 -1.87
N LEU A 19 -16.34 -3.41 -2.83
CA LEU A 19 -15.25 -4.36 -3.05
C LEU A 19 -14.10 -4.21 -2.04
N PHE A 20 -13.96 -3.02 -1.43
CA PHE A 20 -12.87 -2.72 -0.51
C PHE A 20 -13.41 -1.95 0.70
N GLU A 21 -13.08 -2.40 1.90
CA GLU A 21 -13.34 -1.60 3.09
C GLU A 21 -12.33 -0.47 3.20
N ARG A 22 -12.76 0.69 3.71
CA ARG A 22 -11.80 1.72 4.10
C ARG A 22 -10.99 1.17 5.27
N ASP A 23 -9.69 1.07 5.09
CA ASP A 23 -8.78 0.74 6.17
C ASP A 23 -9.04 1.67 7.36
N LYS A 24 -9.37 1.08 8.52
CA LYS A 24 -9.67 1.83 9.74
C LYS A 24 -8.47 2.67 10.22
N PHE A 25 -7.28 2.28 9.81
CA PHE A 25 -6.04 3.01 10.06
C PHE A 25 -5.33 3.23 8.73
N PRO A 26 -5.12 4.48 8.31
CA PRO A 26 -4.45 4.73 7.05
C PRO A 26 -3.05 4.13 7.10
N ILE A 27 -2.68 3.42 6.03
CA ILE A 27 -1.35 2.79 5.89
C ILE A 27 -0.23 3.83 6.13
N SER A 28 -0.46 5.09 5.75
CA SER A 28 0.45 6.20 6.03
C SER A 28 0.78 6.36 7.52
N ALA A 29 -0.21 6.24 8.41
CA ALA A 29 0.01 6.32 9.86
C ALA A 29 0.86 5.15 10.38
N ARG A 30 0.66 3.94 9.85
CA ARG A 30 1.49 2.77 10.20
C ARG A 30 2.93 2.94 9.71
N ILE A 31 3.10 3.51 8.52
CA ILE A 31 4.42 3.81 7.97
C ILE A 31 5.15 4.85 8.84
N GLU A 32 4.47 5.93 9.23
CA GLU A 32 5.02 6.97 10.10
C GLU A 32 5.44 6.40 11.46
N GLN A 33 4.56 5.67 12.14
CA GLN A 33 4.88 4.99 13.40
C GLN A 33 6.08 4.03 13.28
N THR A 34 6.22 3.37 12.13
CA THR A 34 7.36 2.48 11.88
C THR A 34 8.63 3.28 11.70
N ARG A 35 8.60 4.40 10.96
CA ARG A 35 9.74 5.32 10.80
C ARG A 35 10.19 5.90 12.14
N ASP A 36 9.27 6.30 12.99
CA ASP A 36 9.59 6.84 14.33
C ASP A 36 10.32 5.79 15.17
N LYS A 37 9.85 4.54 15.16
CA LYS A 37 10.51 3.44 15.86
C LYS A 37 11.90 3.14 15.30
N LEU A 38 12.05 3.16 13.97
CA LEU A 38 13.34 2.96 13.31
C LEU A 38 14.32 4.09 13.59
N ALA A 39 13.85 5.33 13.77
CA ALA A 39 14.69 6.47 14.13
C ALA A 39 15.32 6.33 15.53
N LEU A 40 14.70 5.53 16.43
CA LEU A 40 15.26 5.21 17.74
C LEU A 40 16.34 4.11 17.70
N LEU A 41 16.49 3.43 16.56
CA LEU A 41 17.45 2.34 16.42
C LEU A 41 18.84 2.87 15.98
N PRO A 42 19.93 2.28 16.50
CA PRO A 42 21.29 2.63 16.08
C PRO A 42 21.47 2.48 14.56
N GLN A 43 22.18 3.41 13.95
CA GLN A 43 22.44 3.43 12.50
C GLN A 43 23.08 2.13 11.98
N ARG A 44 23.87 1.45 12.82
CA ARG A 44 24.53 0.17 12.50
C ARG A 44 23.55 -0.98 12.21
N ILE A 45 22.33 -0.91 12.71
CA ILE A 45 21.31 -1.97 12.52
C ILE A 45 20.19 -1.55 11.54
N GLN A 46 20.28 -0.35 10.98
CA GLN A 46 19.35 0.08 9.93
C GLN A 46 19.69 -0.66 8.64
N GLU A 47 18.68 -1.26 8.01
CA GLU A 47 18.86 -1.94 6.72
C GLU A 47 19.35 -0.93 5.67
N GLU A 48 20.39 -1.29 4.92
CA GLU A 48 20.86 -0.46 3.82
C GLU A 48 19.72 -0.30 2.79
N LYS A 49 19.49 0.95 2.38
CA LYS A 49 18.46 1.31 1.42
C LYS A 49 18.84 0.73 0.06
N ARG A 50 18.39 -0.50 -0.22
CA ARG A 50 18.54 -1.09 -1.55
C ARG A 50 17.69 -0.30 -2.53
N VAL A 51 18.33 0.27 -3.53
CA VAL A 51 17.65 0.84 -4.68
C VAL A 51 17.01 -0.33 -5.41
N VAL A 52 15.69 -0.44 -5.33
CA VAL A 52 14.93 -1.36 -6.16
C VAL A 52 14.86 -0.73 -7.54
N TYR A 53 15.57 -1.32 -8.51
CA TYR A 53 15.35 -1.04 -9.93
C TYR A 53 14.07 -1.78 -10.31
N ASP A 54 13.00 -1.02 -10.48
CA ASP A 54 11.71 -1.52 -10.94
C ASP A 54 11.58 -1.11 -12.42
N ASP A 55 11.71 -2.10 -13.32
CA ASP A 55 11.61 -1.94 -14.77
C ASP A 55 10.22 -2.37 -15.31
N PHE A 56 9.21 -2.45 -14.43
CA PHE A 56 7.81 -2.71 -14.80
C PHE A 56 7.06 -1.44 -15.23
#